data_AF-A0A6L7WZQ4-F1
#
_entry.id   AF-A0A6L7WZQ4-F1
#
_cell.length_a   1.000
_cell.length_b   1.000
_cell.length_c   1.000
_cell.angle_alpha   90.00
_cell.angle_beta   90.00
_cell.angle_gamma   90.00
#
_symmetry.space_group_name_H-M   'P 1'
#
loop_
_entity.id
_entity.type
_entity.pdbx_description
1 polymer ?
#
loop_
_entity_poly.entity_id
_entity_poly.type
_entity_poly.pdbx_seq_one_letter_code
_entity_poly.pdbx_strand_id
1 'polypeptide(L)'
;MSTTEKNGSMTGRERYLNALLGKPVDRICVGSPTSLATYEEMRRLGIEWPDAHYEAAPIALLAERSYTEHGYDSIMPYFSIILGAAALGADIEWGEDPWEFDKGTGKIISGPRMPAVSPPRPWTRPAEIGIP
;
A
#
# COMPACT_ATOMS: atom_id res chain seq x y z
N MET A 1 26.85 1.79 40.35
CA MET A 1 26.20 0.46 40.31
C MET A 1 25.00 0.60 39.37
N SER A 2 25.23 0.55 38.06
CA SER A 2 24.92 -0.62 37.21
C SER A 2 23.50 -1.15 37.40
N THR A 3 22.58 -0.59 36.62
CA THR A 3 21.38 -1.30 36.17
C THR A 3 21.58 -1.55 34.67
N THR A 4 22.23 -2.65 34.34
CA THR A 4 22.08 -3.29 33.03
C THR A 4 20.62 -3.75 32.92
N GLU A 5 19.75 -2.83 32.51
CA GLU A 5 18.40 -3.16 32.07
C GLU A 5 18.49 -3.94 30.76
N LYS A 6 17.64 -4.96 30.60
CA LYS A 6 17.61 -5.82 29.43
C LYS A 6 17.67 -4.96 28.15
N ASN A 7 18.73 -5.12 27.36
CA ASN A 7 18.77 -4.77 25.93
C ASN A 7 17.76 -5.67 25.17
N GLY A 8 16.47 -5.54 25.48
CA GLY A 8 15.41 -6.14 24.71
C GLY A 8 15.27 -5.32 23.44
N SER A 9 15.60 -5.90 22.29
CA SER A 9 15.34 -5.26 21.00
C SER A 9 13.86 -4.85 20.93
N MET A 10 13.62 -3.60 20.53
CA MET A 10 12.26 -3.09 20.34
C MET A 10 11.58 -3.86 19.21
N THR A 11 10.29 -4.10 19.34
CA THR A 11 9.46 -4.54 18.21
C THR A 11 9.39 -3.42 17.15
N GLY A 12 9.07 -3.78 15.90
CA GLY A 12 8.86 -2.77 14.84
C GLY A 12 7.82 -1.73 15.24
N ARG A 13 6.71 -2.17 15.86
CA ARG A 13 5.66 -1.28 16.38
C ARG A 13 6.17 -0.30 17.42
N GLU A 14 6.91 -0.76 18.43
CA GLU A 14 7.48 0.11 19.47
C GLU A 14 8.46 1.11 18.87
N ARG A 15 9.33 0.65 17.98
CA ARG A 15 10.31 1.48 17.29
C ARG A 15 9.63 2.58 16.45
N TYR A 16 8.60 2.21 15.67
CA TYR A 16 7.86 3.13 14.82
C TYR A 16 7.11 4.20 15.64
N LEU A 17 6.41 3.79 16.70
CA LEU A 17 5.69 4.72 17.58
C LEU A 17 6.65 5.64 18.35
N ASN A 18 7.78 5.13 18.84
CA ASN A 18 8.78 5.95 19.51
C ASN A 18 9.42 6.95 18.55
N ALA A 19 9.79 6.53 17.35
CA ALA A 19 10.33 7.41 16.32
C ALA A 19 9.35 8.54 15.95
N LEU A 20 8.06 8.21 15.76
CA LEU A 20 7.01 9.19 15.47
C LEU A 20 6.82 10.22 16.60
N LEU A 21 6.98 9.79 17.85
CA LEU A 21 6.83 10.62 19.04
C LEU A 21 8.13 11.29 19.51
N GLY A 22 9.24 11.13 18.79
CA GLY A 22 10.54 11.70 19.16
C GLY A 22 11.15 11.07 20.43
N LYS A 23 10.76 9.84 20.78
CA LYS A 23 11.31 9.10 21.92
C LYS A 23 12.57 8.32 21.51
N PRO A 24 13.43 7.93 22.47
CA PRO A 24 14.57 7.05 22.19
C PRO A 24 14.16 5.75 21.48
N VAL A 25 14.99 5.31 20.53
CA VAL A 25 14.84 4.07 19.76
C VAL A 25 16.13 3.24 19.84
N ASP A 26 16.01 1.93 19.72
CA ASP A 26 17.15 0.99 19.77
C ASP A 26 17.99 0.98 18.47
N ARG A 27 17.39 1.33 17.33
CA ARG A 27 18.05 1.62 16.05
C ARG A 27 17.20 2.60 15.22
N ILE A 28 17.75 3.11 14.11
CA ILE A 28 16.99 3.91 13.15
C ILE A 28 15.76 3.13 12.69
N CYS A 29 14.59 3.78 12.78
CA CYS A 29 13.32 3.24 12.32
C CYS A 29 13.22 3.39 10.79
N VAL A 30 12.75 2.35 10.11
CA VAL A 30 12.44 2.36 8.68
C VAL A 30 10.97 2.01 8.51
N GLY A 31 10.17 2.94 8.00
CA GLY A 31 8.76 2.70 7.72
C GLY A 31 8.29 3.61 6.59
N SER A 32 7.17 3.24 5.97
CA SER A 32 6.54 4.03 4.92
C SER A 32 5.12 4.38 5.32
N PRO A 33 4.74 5.67 5.34
CA PRO A 33 3.34 6.08 5.50
C PRO A 33 2.55 5.95 4.18
N THR A 34 3.22 5.66 3.07
CA THR A 34 2.64 5.51 1.73
C THR A 34 2.79 4.08 1.22
N SER A 35 2.08 3.77 0.13
CA SER A 35 2.20 2.49 -0.58
C SER A 35 3.66 2.10 -0.83
N LEU A 36 3.93 0.80 -0.67
CA LEU A 36 5.14 0.12 -1.14
C LEU A 36 4.81 -0.97 -2.16
N ALA A 37 3.57 -1.01 -2.66
CA ALA A 37 3.17 -1.93 -3.71
C ALA A 37 4.00 -1.64 -4.96
N THR A 38 4.64 -2.67 -5.50
CA THR A 38 5.38 -2.60 -6.76
C THR A 38 4.92 -3.73 -7.67
N TYR A 39 4.97 -3.50 -8.98
CA TYR A 39 4.67 -4.55 -9.96
C TYR A 39 5.58 -5.77 -9.83
N GLU A 40 6.82 -5.58 -9.37
CA GLU A 40 7.77 -6.68 -9.16
C GLU A 40 7.37 -7.56 -7.97
N GLU A 41 6.91 -6.98 -6.86
CA GLU A 41 6.36 -7.77 -5.74
C GLU A 41 5.05 -8.45 -6.12
N MET A 42 4.18 -7.76 -6.88
CA MET A 42 2.96 -8.35 -7.41
C MET A 42 3.25 -9.58 -8.28
N ARG A 43 4.24 -9.48 -9.18
CA ARG A 43 4.72 -10.61 -10.01
C ARG A 43 5.23 -11.78 -9.17
N ARG A 44 6.00 -11.51 -8.13
CA ARG A 44 6.56 -12.56 -7.23
C ARG A 44 5.48 -13.29 -6.46
N LEU A 45 4.42 -12.56 -6.09
CA LEU A 45 3.29 -13.09 -5.34
C LEU A 45 2.22 -13.73 -6.21
N GLY A 46 2.28 -13.55 -7.54
CA GLY A 46 1.24 -14.01 -8.46
C GLY A 46 -0.09 -13.29 -8.25
N ILE A 47 -0.03 -12.01 -7.87
CA ILE A 47 -1.21 -11.14 -7.69
C ILE A 47 -1.21 -10.05 -8.75
N GLU A 48 -2.40 -9.63 -9.16
CA GLU A 48 -2.58 -8.61 -10.20
C GLU A 48 -3.64 -7.60 -9.74
N TRP A 49 -3.67 -6.45 -10.41
CA TRP A 49 -4.85 -5.58 -10.36
C TRP A 49 -5.86 -6.08 -11.39
N PRO A 50 -7.17 -5.95 -11.13
CA PRO A 50 -7.74 -5.20 -10.01
C PRO A 50 -7.97 -6.01 -8.72
N ASP A 51 -7.71 -7.33 -8.71
CA ASP A 51 -7.94 -8.21 -7.55
C ASP A 51 -7.28 -7.69 -6.26
N ALA A 52 -6.04 -7.19 -6.36
CA ALA A 52 -5.35 -6.64 -5.20
C ALA A 52 -5.96 -5.31 -4.67
N HIS A 53 -7.05 -4.79 -5.26
CA HIS A 53 -7.77 -3.63 -4.72
C HIS A 53 -9.02 -3.96 -3.91
N TYR A 54 -9.59 -5.14 -4.06
CA TYR A 54 -10.83 -5.52 -3.36
C TYR A 54 -10.74 -6.85 -2.60
N GLU A 55 -9.81 -7.75 -2.97
CA GLU A 55 -9.63 -9.02 -2.26
C GLU A 55 -8.69 -8.86 -1.05
N ALA A 56 -9.21 -9.19 0.14
CA ALA A 56 -8.49 -8.99 1.39
C ALA A 56 -7.16 -9.77 1.48
N ALA A 57 -7.12 -10.99 0.94
CA ALA A 57 -5.93 -11.83 0.99
C ALA A 57 -4.79 -11.29 0.11
N PRO A 58 -5.00 -10.96 -1.18
CA PRO A 58 -4.02 -10.25 -2.00
C PRO A 58 -3.54 -8.92 -1.41
N ILE A 59 -4.45 -8.11 -0.82
CA ILE A 59 -4.09 -6.85 -0.15
C ILE A 59 -3.10 -7.10 0.99
N ALA A 60 -3.44 -8.02 1.91
CA ALA A 60 -2.61 -8.33 3.06
C ALA A 60 -1.24 -8.89 2.64
N LEU A 61 -1.23 -9.80 1.67
CA LEU A 61 -0.03 -10.44 1.16
C LEU A 61 0.93 -9.42 0.50
N LEU A 62 0.41 -8.43 -0.22
CA LEU A 62 1.23 -7.37 -0.81
C LEU A 62 1.72 -6.37 0.25
N ALA A 63 0.86 -6.00 1.20
CA ALA A 63 1.19 -5.04 2.25
C ALA A 63 2.26 -5.56 3.21
N GLU A 64 2.25 -6.84 3.54
CA GLU A 64 3.20 -7.43 4.50
C GLU A 64 4.65 -7.48 3.98
N ARG A 65 4.86 -7.39 2.66
CA ARG A 65 6.20 -7.52 2.03
C ARG A 65 7.20 -6.50 2.55
N SER A 66 6.74 -5.31 2.92
CA SER A 66 7.60 -4.32 3.56
C SER A 66 8.23 -4.84 4.84
N TYR A 67 7.47 -5.56 5.65
CA TYR A 67 7.95 -6.18 6.89
C TYR A 67 8.71 -7.47 6.61
N THR A 68 8.14 -8.40 5.84
CA THR A 68 8.67 -9.76 5.69
C THR A 68 9.93 -9.85 4.83
N GLU A 69 10.10 -8.98 3.83
CA GLU A 69 11.22 -9.03 2.89
C GLU A 69 12.15 -7.83 2.98
N HIS A 70 11.57 -6.63 3.16
CA HIS A 70 12.34 -5.39 3.13
C HIS A 70 12.82 -4.98 4.53
N GLY A 71 12.36 -5.65 5.59
CA GLY A 71 12.79 -5.43 6.96
C GLY A 71 12.28 -4.12 7.58
N TYR A 72 11.17 -3.57 7.06
CA TYR A 72 10.56 -2.35 7.58
C TYR A 72 9.96 -2.63 8.96
N ASP A 73 9.87 -1.58 9.77
CA ASP A 73 9.28 -1.58 11.11
C ASP A 73 7.76 -1.41 11.08
N SER A 74 7.20 -1.08 9.91
CA SER A 74 5.77 -0.93 9.67
C SER A 74 5.34 -1.52 8.33
N ILE A 75 4.03 -1.77 8.23
CA ILE A 75 3.33 -2.06 6.97
C ILE A 75 2.37 -0.91 6.66
N MET A 76 2.20 -0.61 5.38
CA MET A 76 1.07 0.21 4.91
C MET A 76 0.00 -0.74 4.41
N PRO A 77 -1.13 -0.90 5.13
CA PRO A 77 -2.07 -2.00 4.90
C PRO A 77 -2.81 -1.90 3.56
N TYR A 78 -2.87 -0.72 2.95
CA TYR A 78 -3.54 -0.50 1.68
C TYR A 78 -2.84 0.56 0.85
N PHE A 79 -2.80 0.38 -0.47
CA PHE A 79 -1.93 1.10 -1.39
C PHE A 79 -2.65 2.09 -2.30
N SER A 80 -3.90 2.42 -2.00
CA SER A 80 -4.62 3.49 -2.70
C SER A 80 -5.43 4.36 -1.73
N ILE A 81 -5.78 5.56 -2.18
CA ILE A 81 -6.65 6.49 -1.44
C ILE A 81 -8.09 6.46 -1.97
N ILE A 82 -8.35 5.72 -3.05
CA ILE A 82 -9.65 5.73 -3.76
C ILE A 82 -10.78 5.04 -3.01
N LEU A 83 -10.51 4.21 -1.99
CA LEU A 83 -11.55 3.49 -1.24
C LEU A 83 -12.56 4.43 -0.61
N GLY A 84 -12.13 5.59 -0.11
CA GLY A 84 -13.03 6.60 0.43
C GLY A 84 -13.97 7.17 -0.63
N ALA A 85 -13.47 7.41 -1.84
CA ALA A 85 -14.30 7.88 -2.96
C ALA A 85 -15.26 6.78 -3.45
N ALA A 86 -14.78 5.54 -3.59
CA ALA A 86 -15.58 4.40 -3.97
C ALA A 86 -16.74 4.15 -2.99
N ALA A 87 -16.46 4.20 -1.68
CA ALA A 87 -17.47 4.05 -0.63
C ALA A 87 -18.54 5.15 -0.64
N LEU A 88 -18.22 6.33 -1.21
CA LEU A 88 -19.13 7.45 -1.39
C LEU A 88 -19.87 7.44 -2.75
N GLY A 89 -19.69 6.38 -3.54
CA GLY A 89 -20.37 6.20 -4.83
C GLY A 89 -19.66 6.87 -6.02
N ALA A 90 -18.38 7.22 -5.89
CA ALA A 90 -17.60 7.68 -7.04
C ALA A 90 -17.39 6.55 -8.05
N ASP A 91 -17.44 6.89 -9.34
CA ASP A 91 -17.11 5.96 -10.41
C ASP A 91 -15.59 5.77 -10.49
N ILE A 92 -15.15 4.52 -10.40
CA ILE A 92 -13.76 4.12 -10.28
C ILE A 92 -13.38 3.28 -11.49
N GLU A 93 -12.33 3.70 -12.19
CA GLU A 93 -11.61 2.88 -13.13
C GLU A 93 -10.56 2.08 -12.35
N TRP A 94 -10.77 0.77 -12.20
CA TRP A 94 -9.97 -0.08 -11.30
C TRP A 94 -8.60 -0.52 -11.86
N GLY A 95 -8.23 -0.07 -13.07
CA GLY A 95 -6.97 -0.43 -13.69
C GLY A 95 -6.99 -1.84 -14.27
N GLU A 96 -7.92 -2.11 -15.18
CA GLU A 96 -8.10 -3.43 -15.81
C GLU A 96 -7.19 -3.65 -17.04
N ASP A 97 -6.22 -2.75 -17.28
CA ASP A 97 -5.35 -2.88 -18.45
C ASP A 97 -4.53 -4.18 -18.36
N PRO A 98 -4.39 -4.92 -19.48
CA PRO A 98 -3.68 -6.19 -19.49
C PRO A 98 -2.21 -6.02 -19.08
N TRP A 99 -1.78 -6.97 -18.26
CA TRP A 99 -0.44 -7.06 -17.73
C TRP A 99 0.49 -7.77 -18.74
N GLU A 100 1.47 -7.05 -19.30
CA GLU A 100 2.40 -7.61 -20.28
C GLU A 100 3.86 -7.48 -19.84
N PHE A 101 4.58 -8.61 -19.85
CA PHE A 101 5.97 -8.72 -19.43
C PHE A 101 6.77 -9.43 -20.51
N ASP A 102 7.96 -8.89 -20.76
CA ASP A 102 8.97 -9.63 -21.49
C ASP A 102 9.52 -10.74 -20.58
N LYS A 103 9.13 -11.98 -20.87
CA LYS A 103 9.56 -13.17 -20.10
C LYS A 103 11.07 -13.42 -20.17
N GLY A 104 11.76 -12.90 -21.19
CA GLY A 104 13.21 -13.03 -21.37
C GLY A 104 14.01 -11.99 -20.57
N THR A 105 13.51 -10.76 -20.48
CA THR A 105 14.22 -9.65 -19.79
C THR A 105 13.65 -9.29 -18.42
N GLY A 106 12.44 -9.76 -18.08
CA GLY A 106 11.72 -9.38 -16.87
C GLY A 106 11.19 -7.94 -16.89
N LYS A 107 11.28 -7.26 -18.03
CA LYS A 107 10.86 -5.86 -18.17
C LYS A 107 9.34 -5.76 -18.34
N ILE A 108 8.75 -4.79 -17.65
CA ILE A 108 7.33 -4.42 -17.80
C ILE A 108 7.15 -3.75 -19.17
N ILE A 109 6.31 -4.35 -20.02
CA ILE A 109 5.93 -3.79 -21.33
C ILE A 109 4.72 -2.87 -21.12
N SER A 110 3.69 -3.38 -20.45
CA SER A 110 2.55 -2.63 -19.92
C SER A 110 2.11 -3.25 -18.60
N GLY A 111 1.47 -2.46 -17.75
CA GLY A 111 0.86 -2.97 -16.53
C GLY A 111 -0.48 -2.30 -16.27
N PRO A 112 -1.33 -2.90 -15.43
CA PRO A 112 -2.58 -2.30 -15.04
C PRO A 112 -2.27 -0.93 -14.43
N ARG A 113 -3.02 0.09 -14.82
CA ARG A 113 -2.87 1.42 -14.23
C ARG A 113 -3.36 1.39 -12.78
N MET A 114 -2.79 2.25 -11.94
CA MET A 114 -3.36 2.48 -10.61
C MET A 114 -4.82 2.88 -10.76
N PRO A 115 -5.73 2.43 -9.87
CA PRO A 115 -7.12 2.82 -9.93
C PRO A 115 -7.26 4.34 -9.94
N ALA A 116 -8.05 4.82 -10.87
CA ALA A 116 -8.33 6.23 -11.05
C ALA A 116 -9.80 6.49 -10.71
N VAL A 117 -10.04 7.56 -9.95
CA VAL A 117 -11.37 8.13 -9.87
C VAL A 117 -11.49 9.15 -10.99
N SER A 118 -12.58 9.09 -11.75
CA SER A 118 -12.91 10.20 -12.65
C SER A 118 -13.18 11.42 -11.76
N PRO A 119 -12.44 12.55 -11.93
CA PRO A 119 -12.70 13.72 -11.11
C PRO A 119 -14.19 14.08 -11.21
N PRO A 120 -14.87 14.37 -10.09
CA PRO A 120 -16.24 14.85 -10.16
C PRO A 120 -16.22 16.04 -11.09
N ARG A 121 -17.11 16.05 -12.09
CA ARG A 121 -17.22 17.16 -13.05
C ARG A 121 -17.30 18.45 -12.21
N PRO A 122 -16.31 19.37 -12.27
CA PRO A 122 -16.17 20.45 -11.28
C PRO A 122 -17.37 21.41 -11.23
N TRP A 123 -18.28 21.28 -12.19
CA TRP A 123 -19.45 22.12 -12.41
C TRP A 123 -20.77 21.36 -12.20
N THR A 124 -20.71 20.07 -11.85
CA THR A 124 -21.90 19.27 -11.57
C THR A 124 -22.47 19.68 -10.23
N ARG A 125 -23.72 20.14 -10.24
CA ARG A 125 -24.42 20.58 -9.03
C ARG A 125 -24.78 19.35 -8.18
N PRO A 126 -24.92 19.49 -6.84
CA PRO A 126 -25.33 18.38 -5.99
C PRO A 126 -26.62 17.66 -6.45
N ALA A 127 -27.56 18.39 -7.04
CA ALA A 127 -28.81 17.84 -7.59
C ALA A 127 -28.64 17.03 -8.89
N GLU A 128 -27.45 17.10 -9.51
CA GLU A 128 -27.10 16.40 -10.75
C GLU A 128 -26.28 15.13 -10.47
N ILE A 129 -25.95 14.85 -9.20
CA ILE A 129 -25.28 13.62 -8.77
C ILE A 129 -26.34 12.54 -8.62
N GLY A 130 -26.45 11.64 -9.61
CA GLY A 130 -27.16 10.39 -9.45
C GLY A 130 -26.31 9.43 -8.63
N ILE A 131 -26.70 9.19 -7.37
CA ILE A 131 -26.12 8.11 -6.58
C ILE A 131 -26.80 6.81 -7.07
N PRO A 132 -26.06 5.81 -7.57
CA PRO A 132 -26.62 4.55 -8.07
C PRO A 132 -27.35 3.74 -6.97
#